data_AF-A0A496Y695-F1
#
_entry.id   AF-A0A496Y695-F1
#
_cell.length_a   1.000
_cell.length_b   1.000
_cell.length_c   1.000
_cell.angle_alpha   90.00
_cell.angle_beta   90.00
_cell.angle_gamma   90.00
#
_symmetry.space_group_name_H-M   'P 1'
#
loop_
_entity.id
_entity.type
_entity.pdbx_description
1 polymer ?
#
loop_
_entity_poly.entity_id
_entity_poly.type
_entity_poly.pdbx_seq_one_letter_code
_entity_poly.pdbx_strand_id
1 'polypeptide(L)'
;MFLAAIKRRLHRPREREIPLERLARLWIEDDPEAMPNQRSNQKLTRTWTNKDINSFYSQYVEPVLPPSDPARPAVQRLLTILDEHGDCPSAIPASESLARVMHEGPKEEHIFAEISLREYALEVARIALDMIRKGHSDYEMIAGKILIIALGHQIGMISDADIFGGVSSKSVLVLDPVIQDLSYRESIVNAIRTFRSNHLKTAEAKILRAASSAARKNEYERTKVFSKVWRQSPVDIGKIKAAIEPEANREEA
;
A
#
# COMPACT_ATOMS: atom_id res chain seq x y z
N MET A 1 -3.33 46.86 -3.64
CA MET A 1 -3.01 46.27 -2.30
C MET A 1 -4.22 46.09 -1.36
N PHE A 2 -5.41 46.63 -1.66
CA PHE A 2 -6.57 46.58 -0.76
C PHE A 2 -7.26 45.20 -0.67
N LEU A 3 -7.28 44.42 -1.76
CA LEU A 3 -7.95 43.12 -1.83
C LEU A 3 -7.22 41.99 -1.08
N ALA A 4 -5.90 42.10 -0.91
CA ALA A 4 -5.10 41.12 -0.16
C ALA A 4 -5.35 41.19 1.36
N ALA A 5 -5.68 42.38 1.87
CA ALA A 5 -6.00 42.59 3.28
C ALA A 5 -7.37 42.01 3.66
N ILE A 6 -8.33 42.02 2.73
CA ILE A 6 -9.69 41.48 2.94
C ILE A 6 -9.66 39.94 2.95
N LYS A 7 -8.88 39.32 2.06
CA LYS A 7 -8.73 37.85 2.01
C LYS A 7 -8.12 37.27 3.29
N ARG A 8 -7.19 37.97 3.93
CA ARG A 8 -6.60 37.58 5.24
C ARG A 8 -7.57 37.70 6.41
N ARG A 9 -8.62 38.53 6.33
CA ARG A 9 -9.66 38.62 7.38
C ARG A 9 -10.70 37.51 7.29
N LEU A 10 -10.92 36.93 6.10
CA LEU A 10 -11.87 35.84 5.85
C LEU A 10 -11.33 34.43 6.15
N HIS A 11 -10.01 34.28 6.36
CA HIS A 11 -9.34 33.02 6.70
C HIS A 11 -8.63 33.10 8.05
N ARG A 12 -9.21 33.81 9.02
CA ARG A 12 -8.77 33.68 10.41
C ARG A 12 -9.43 32.42 10.97
N PRO A 13 -8.67 31.36 11.35
CA PRO A 13 -9.26 30.22 12.02
C PRO A 13 -9.96 30.75 13.28
N ARG A 14 -11.23 30.38 13.47
CA ARG A 14 -11.99 30.78 14.64
C ARG A 14 -11.32 30.16 15.86
N GLU A 15 -10.82 31.02 16.76
CA GLU A 15 -10.40 30.60 18.08
C GLU A 15 -11.62 29.98 18.77
N ARG A 16 -11.48 28.72 19.18
CA ARG A 16 -12.48 27.99 19.95
C ARG A 16 -11.91 27.77 21.33
N GLU A 17 -12.61 28.26 22.35
CA GLU A 17 -12.32 27.91 23.73
C GLU A 17 -12.78 26.47 23.95
N ILE A 18 -11.82 25.59 24.23
CA ILE A 18 -12.08 24.20 24.57
C ILE A 18 -11.80 24.05 26.07
N PRO A 19 -12.77 23.55 26.86
CA PRO A 19 -12.54 23.26 28.27
C PRO A 19 -11.36 22.31 28.43
N LEU A 20 -10.47 22.58 29.39
CA LEU A 20 -9.24 21.81 29.60
C LEU A 20 -9.51 20.30 29.75
N GLU A 21 -10.65 19.94 30.35
CA GLU A 21 -11.13 18.57 30.54
C GLU A 21 -11.34 17.81 29.21
N ARG A 22 -11.75 18.49 28.13
CA ARG A 22 -11.90 17.87 26.80
C ARG A 22 -10.55 17.65 26.12
N LEU A 23 -9.56 18.50 26.38
CA LEU A 23 -8.19 18.31 25.92
C LEU A 23 -7.50 17.19 26.72
N ALA A 24 -7.76 17.11 28.02
CA ALA A 24 -7.23 16.05 28.88
C ALA A 24 -7.73 14.67 28.44
N ARG A 25 -8.99 14.52 28.00
CA ARG A 25 -9.50 13.25 27.47
C ARG A 25 -8.81 12.77 26.19
N LEU A 26 -8.35 13.69 25.34
CA LEU A 26 -7.54 13.36 24.16
C LEU A 26 -6.12 12.89 24.52
N TRP A 27 -5.65 13.18 25.73
CA TRP A 27 -4.34 12.75 26.25
C TRP A 27 -4.43 11.52 27.17
N ILE A 28 -5.61 11.21 27.72
CA ILE A 28 -5.82 10.06 28.63
C ILE A 28 -5.97 8.73 27.87
N GLU A 29 -6.12 8.75 26.54
CA GLU A 29 -6.06 7.51 25.75
C GLU A 29 -4.64 6.90 25.65
N ASP A 30 -3.62 7.57 26.20
CA ASP A 30 -2.21 7.11 26.24
C ASP A 30 -1.62 6.95 27.67
N ASP A 31 -2.43 6.79 28.73
CA ASP A 31 -1.92 6.49 30.09
C ASP A 31 -2.07 4.98 30.46
N PRO A 32 -0.98 4.23 30.70
CA PRO A 32 -0.98 2.78 30.92
C PRO A 32 -1.50 2.30 32.30
N GLU A 33 -2.07 3.17 33.14
CA GLU A 33 -2.43 2.82 34.53
C GLU A 33 -3.94 2.78 34.85
N ALA A 34 -4.81 2.54 33.87
CA ALA A 34 -6.21 2.20 34.13
C ALA A 34 -6.41 0.68 34.32
N MET A 35 -6.34 0.25 35.59
CA MET A 35 -6.85 -1.00 36.19
C MET A 35 -6.10 -2.34 35.92
N PRO A 36 -5.58 -3.00 36.98
CA PRO A 36 -4.98 -4.33 36.91
C PRO A 36 -6.05 -5.40 37.15
N ASN A 37 -6.58 -6.01 36.10
CA ASN A 37 -7.05 -7.41 36.09
C ASN A 37 -7.73 -7.74 34.77
N GLN A 38 -6.94 -7.75 33.69
CA GLN A 38 -7.24 -8.56 32.49
C GLN A 38 -5.94 -8.83 31.75
N ARG A 39 -4.95 -9.41 32.46
CA ARG A 39 -3.98 -10.31 31.83
C ARG A 39 -4.67 -11.62 31.47
N SER A 40 -5.76 -11.56 30.71
CA SER A 40 -6.11 -12.68 29.87
C SER A 40 -5.09 -12.67 28.75
N ASN A 41 -4.40 -13.79 28.63
CA ASN A 41 -3.46 -14.17 27.60
C ASN A 41 -4.15 -14.22 26.22
N GLN A 42 -4.78 -13.11 25.80
CA GLN A 42 -5.30 -12.96 24.46
C GLN A 42 -4.10 -12.61 23.58
N LYS A 43 -3.51 -13.64 22.99
CA LYS A 43 -3.07 -13.54 21.60
C LYS A 43 -4.29 -13.02 20.81
N LEU A 44 -4.49 -11.71 20.78
CA LEU A 44 -5.29 -11.06 19.76
C LEU A 44 -4.51 -11.32 18.47
N THR A 45 -4.79 -12.46 17.83
CA THR A 45 -4.55 -12.62 16.41
C THR A 45 -5.27 -11.46 15.76
N ARG A 46 -4.51 -10.40 15.47
CA ARG A 46 -5.02 -9.19 14.86
C ARG A 46 -5.52 -9.60 13.49
N THR A 47 -6.82 -9.79 13.35
CA THR A 47 -7.45 -10.14 12.10
C THR A 47 -7.87 -8.86 11.41
N TRP A 48 -7.25 -8.57 10.26
CA TRP A 48 -7.66 -7.46 9.40
C TRP A 48 -8.97 -7.79 8.69
N THR A 49 -9.70 -6.77 8.26
CA THR A 49 -10.97 -6.95 7.53
C THR A 49 -10.71 -7.64 6.20
N ASN A 50 -9.65 -7.22 5.50
CA ASN A 50 -9.28 -7.76 4.21
C ASN A 50 -8.48 -9.06 4.34
N LYS A 51 -8.95 -10.12 3.68
CA LYS A 51 -8.37 -11.47 3.77
C LYS A 51 -6.98 -11.56 3.13
N ASP A 52 -6.71 -10.75 2.11
CA ASP A 52 -5.41 -10.66 1.44
C ASP A 52 -4.31 -10.14 2.39
N ILE A 53 -4.62 -9.19 3.28
CA ILE A 53 -3.70 -8.72 4.32
C ILE A 53 -3.41 -9.83 5.33
N ASN A 54 -4.44 -10.54 5.80
CA ASN A 54 -4.24 -11.68 6.72
C ASN A 54 -3.36 -12.78 6.09
N SER A 55 -3.60 -13.08 4.81
CA SER A 55 -2.81 -14.03 4.03
C SER A 55 -1.37 -13.55 3.86
N PHE A 56 -1.18 -12.29 3.49
CA PHE A 56 0.15 -11.68 3.37
C PHE A 56 0.91 -11.71 4.70
N TYR A 57 0.26 -11.37 5.81
CA TYR A 57 0.89 -11.35 7.12
C TYR A 57 1.41 -12.72 7.52
N SER A 58 0.57 -13.76 7.42
CA SER A 58 0.95 -15.13 7.79
C SER A 58 2.04 -15.72 6.89
N GLN A 59 2.06 -15.36 5.61
CA GLN A 59 3.03 -15.92 4.64
C GLN A 59 4.35 -15.14 4.54
N TYR A 60 4.31 -13.81 4.67
CA TYR A 60 5.46 -12.94 4.38
C TYR A 60 6.00 -12.20 5.60
N VAL A 61 5.19 -11.96 6.64
CA VAL A 61 5.62 -11.17 7.81
C VAL A 61 5.97 -12.07 8.99
N GLU A 62 5.04 -12.94 9.39
CA GLU A 62 5.22 -13.81 10.55
C GLU A 62 6.46 -14.72 10.47
N PRO A 63 6.82 -15.30 9.31
CA PRO A 63 7.99 -16.18 9.22
C PRO A 63 9.34 -15.46 9.33
N VAL A 64 9.38 -14.14 9.06
CA VAL A 64 10.64 -13.40 8.95
C VAL A 64 10.81 -12.35 10.04
N LEU A 65 9.72 -11.90 10.69
CA LEU A 65 9.74 -10.94 11.79
C LEU A 65 9.26 -11.60 13.09
N PRO A 66 10.17 -12.04 13.97
CA PRO A 66 9.77 -12.61 15.26
C PRO A 66 8.98 -11.58 16.12
N PRO A 67 8.23 -12.02 17.15
CA PRO A 67 7.44 -11.10 17.97
C PRO A 67 8.24 -9.97 18.64
N SER A 68 9.53 -10.19 18.88
CA SER A 68 10.46 -9.23 19.47
C SER A 68 11.11 -8.28 18.45
N ASP A 69 10.83 -8.45 17.15
CA ASP A 69 11.44 -7.60 16.11
C ASP A 69 10.89 -6.17 16.19
N PRO A 70 11.75 -5.14 16.29
CA PRO A 70 11.31 -3.75 16.41
C PRO A 70 10.55 -3.24 15.18
N ALA A 71 10.73 -3.84 14.00
CA ALA A 71 10.00 -3.50 12.79
C ALA A 71 8.55 -4.00 12.80
N ARG A 72 8.25 -5.05 13.58
CA ARG A 72 6.96 -5.74 13.54
C ARG A 72 5.78 -4.81 13.87
N PRO A 73 5.82 -3.96 14.92
CA PRO A 73 4.76 -2.99 15.18
C PRO A 73 4.55 -2.01 14.02
N ALA A 74 5.63 -1.52 13.39
CA ALA A 74 5.57 -0.61 12.25
C ALA A 74 4.91 -1.27 11.03
N VAL A 75 5.31 -2.51 10.71
CA VAL A 75 4.69 -3.29 9.62
C VAL A 75 3.20 -3.55 9.89
N GLN A 76 2.84 -3.96 11.12
CA GLN A 76 1.44 -4.15 11.49
C GLN A 76 0.62 -2.86 11.39
N ARG A 77 1.20 -1.71 11.78
CA ARG A 77 0.54 -0.42 11.64
C ARG A 77 0.31 -0.06 10.18
N LEU A 78 1.28 -0.32 9.31
CA LEU A 78 1.13 -0.09 7.86
C LEU A 78 0.06 -0.98 7.24
N LEU A 79 0.03 -2.26 7.60
CA LEU A 79 -1.06 -3.16 7.16
C LEU A 79 -2.41 -2.69 7.65
N THR A 80 -2.50 -2.13 8.87
CA THR A 80 -3.75 -1.55 9.39
C THR A 80 -4.19 -0.34 8.58
N ILE A 81 -3.28 0.58 8.25
CA ILE A 81 -3.60 1.73 7.40
C ILE A 81 -4.07 1.29 6.00
N LEU A 82 -3.42 0.27 5.42
CA LEU A 82 -3.82 -0.29 4.13
C LEU A 82 -5.18 -1.03 4.20
N ASP A 83 -5.51 -1.64 5.33
CA ASP A 83 -6.81 -2.28 5.56
C ASP A 83 -7.93 -1.24 5.61
N GLU A 84 -7.70 -0.13 6.31
CA GLU A 84 -8.69 0.92 6.57
C GLU A 84 -8.88 1.89 5.40
N HIS A 85 -7.79 2.18 4.67
CA HIS A 85 -7.76 3.27 3.70
C HIS A 85 -7.16 2.88 2.34
N GLY A 86 -6.73 1.63 2.16
CA GLY A 86 -6.01 1.20 0.97
C GLY A 86 -6.88 0.89 -0.26
N ASP A 87 -8.21 0.99 -0.17
CA ASP A 87 -9.14 0.77 -1.31
C ASP A 87 -9.12 1.92 -2.34
N CYS A 88 -8.33 2.97 -2.11
CA CYS A 88 -8.11 4.02 -3.10
C CYS A 88 -7.23 3.53 -4.28
N PRO A 89 -7.31 4.17 -5.47
CA PRO A 89 -6.43 3.85 -6.59
C PRO A 89 -4.93 3.95 -6.25
N SER A 90 -4.15 3.00 -6.75
CA SER A 90 -2.68 2.96 -6.56
C SER A 90 -1.92 3.96 -7.43
N ALA A 91 -2.59 4.64 -8.36
CA ALA A 91 -2.03 5.67 -9.23
C ALA A 91 -2.99 6.85 -9.35
N ILE A 92 -2.44 8.06 -9.45
CA ILE A 92 -3.24 9.27 -9.68
C ILE A 92 -3.77 9.20 -11.13
N PRO A 93 -5.10 9.30 -11.36
CA PRO A 93 -5.65 9.28 -12.70
C PRO A 93 -5.08 10.40 -13.57
N ALA A 94 -4.81 10.09 -14.84
CA ALA A 94 -4.28 11.05 -15.81
C ALA A 94 -5.12 12.33 -15.97
N SER A 95 -6.40 12.33 -15.56
CA SER A 95 -7.30 13.49 -15.65
C SER A 95 -6.94 14.63 -14.69
N GLU A 96 -6.23 14.39 -13.59
CA GLU A 96 -5.68 15.47 -12.75
C GLU A 96 -4.32 15.96 -13.25
N SER A 97 -3.67 15.21 -14.15
CA SER A 97 -2.41 15.56 -14.80
C SER A 97 -2.61 16.33 -16.13
N LEU A 98 -3.72 17.06 -16.25
CA LEU A 98 -4.22 17.68 -17.49
C LEU A 98 -3.28 18.73 -18.13
N ALA A 99 -2.10 18.97 -17.57
CA ALA A 99 -1.10 19.89 -18.08
C ALA A 99 0.07 19.24 -18.87
N ARG A 100 0.21 17.90 -18.95
CA ARG A 100 1.47 17.31 -19.49
C ARG A 100 1.38 16.29 -20.62
N VAL A 101 0.21 15.86 -21.07
CA VAL A 101 0.18 14.77 -22.06
C VAL A 101 -0.78 15.09 -23.20
N MET A 102 -0.37 16.06 -24.01
CA MET A 102 -0.66 16.08 -25.45
C MET A 102 0.37 15.15 -26.10
N HIS A 103 -0.12 14.18 -26.88
CA HIS A 103 0.61 13.12 -27.60
C HIS A 103 0.83 11.80 -26.84
N GLU A 104 0.48 10.72 -27.55
CA GLU A 104 0.77 9.29 -27.32
C GLU A 104 -0.26 8.44 -26.55
N GLY A 105 -1.03 7.67 -27.33
CA GLY A 105 -1.53 6.32 -27.03
C GLY A 105 -2.58 6.14 -25.93
N PRO A 106 -3.22 4.95 -25.86
CA PRO A 106 -4.05 4.57 -24.71
C PRO A 106 -3.13 4.43 -23.50
N LYS A 107 -3.09 5.46 -22.65
CA LYS A 107 -2.10 5.63 -21.57
C LYS A 107 -2.23 4.49 -20.56
N GLU A 108 -1.14 3.76 -20.36
CA GLU A 108 -0.98 2.69 -19.35
C GLU A 108 -1.44 3.13 -17.94
N GLU A 109 -1.42 4.43 -17.67
CA GLU A 109 -1.88 5.08 -16.44
C GLU A 109 -3.35 4.78 -16.07
N HIS A 110 -4.24 4.57 -17.05
CA HIS A 110 -5.64 4.22 -16.78
C HIS A 110 -5.79 2.79 -16.22
N ILE A 111 -4.86 1.89 -16.56
CA ILE A 111 -4.89 0.49 -16.09
C ILE A 111 -4.62 0.42 -14.58
N PHE A 112 -3.76 1.31 -14.07
CA PHE A 112 -3.35 1.31 -12.68
C PHE A 112 -4.38 1.94 -11.73
N ALA A 113 -5.37 2.67 -12.26
CA ALA A 113 -6.45 3.26 -11.48
C ALA A 113 -7.45 2.22 -10.95
N GLU A 114 -7.55 1.05 -11.60
CA GLU A 114 -8.43 -0.05 -11.19
C GLU A 114 -7.84 -0.90 -10.06
N ILE A 115 -6.56 -0.71 -9.73
CA ILE A 115 -5.85 -1.49 -8.72
C ILE A 115 -5.72 -0.67 -7.46
N SER A 116 -6.22 -1.23 -6.35
CA SER A 116 -6.19 -0.60 -5.04
C SER A 116 -4.74 -0.42 -4.55
N LEU A 117 -4.51 0.64 -3.77
CA LEU A 117 -3.23 0.89 -3.12
C LEU A 117 -2.83 -0.29 -2.22
N ARG A 118 -3.81 -0.90 -1.53
CA ARG A 118 -3.61 -2.12 -0.74
C ARG A 118 -3.00 -3.22 -1.59
N GLU A 119 -3.67 -3.60 -2.68
CA GLU A 119 -3.20 -4.68 -3.55
C GLU A 119 -1.81 -4.42 -4.10
N TYR A 120 -1.56 -3.20 -4.58
CA TYR A 120 -0.27 -2.81 -5.12
C TYR A 120 0.84 -2.85 -4.05
N ALA A 121 0.60 -2.29 -2.86
CA ALA A 121 1.59 -2.25 -1.79
C ALA A 121 1.94 -3.67 -1.31
N LEU A 122 0.95 -4.55 -1.17
CA LEU A 122 1.19 -5.95 -0.82
C LEU A 122 2.02 -6.66 -1.89
N GLU A 123 1.70 -6.46 -3.17
CA GLU A 123 2.44 -7.09 -4.27
C GLU A 123 3.89 -6.62 -4.35
N VAL A 124 4.14 -5.30 -4.22
CA VAL A 124 5.50 -4.76 -4.15
C VAL A 124 6.27 -5.36 -2.97
N ALA A 125 5.63 -5.52 -1.81
CA ALA A 125 6.25 -6.10 -0.64
C ALA A 125 6.59 -7.59 -0.82
N ARG A 126 5.71 -8.38 -1.45
CA ARG A 126 6.00 -9.79 -1.80
C ARG A 126 7.25 -9.88 -2.68
N ILE A 127 7.25 -9.14 -3.78
CA ILE A 127 8.36 -9.15 -4.75
C ILE A 127 9.66 -8.69 -4.08
N ALA A 128 9.63 -7.60 -3.31
CA ALA A 128 10.80 -7.09 -2.62
C ALA A 128 11.37 -8.11 -1.61
N LEU A 129 10.51 -8.79 -0.84
CA LEU A 129 10.95 -9.82 0.10
C LEU A 129 11.55 -11.03 -0.63
N ASP A 130 10.94 -11.47 -1.72
CA ASP A 130 11.44 -12.59 -2.53
C ASP A 130 12.77 -12.25 -3.23
N MET A 131 12.96 -11.00 -3.64
CA MET A 131 14.25 -10.53 -4.17
C MET A 131 15.36 -10.64 -3.12
N ILE A 132 15.11 -10.17 -1.88
CA ILE A 132 16.15 -10.23 -0.85
C ILE A 132 16.41 -11.64 -0.35
N ARG A 133 15.38 -12.50 -0.26
CA ARG A 133 15.51 -13.92 0.07
C ARG A 133 16.46 -14.65 -0.90
N LYS A 134 16.40 -14.30 -2.17
CA LYS A 134 17.26 -14.90 -3.21
C LYS A 134 18.66 -14.26 -3.26
N GLY A 135 18.77 -12.98 -2.90
CA GLY A 135 19.98 -12.19 -3.07
C GLY A 135 20.88 -12.10 -1.84
N HIS A 136 20.38 -12.43 -0.64
CA HIS A 136 21.11 -12.26 0.62
C HIS A 136 20.97 -13.49 1.53
N SER A 137 22.08 -13.98 2.07
CA SER A 137 22.11 -15.06 3.06
C SER A 137 21.32 -14.70 4.32
N ASP A 138 21.52 -13.48 4.81
CA ASP A 138 20.95 -12.97 6.06
C ASP A 138 19.79 -12.00 5.81
N TYR A 139 18.91 -12.38 4.86
CA TYR A 139 17.81 -11.52 4.42
C TYR A 139 16.86 -11.12 5.56
N GLU A 140 16.74 -11.95 6.60
CA GLU A 140 15.92 -11.70 7.78
C GLU A 140 16.35 -10.42 8.51
N MET A 141 17.66 -10.12 8.55
CA MET A 141 18.19 -8.91 9.20
C MET A 141 17.75 -7.61 8.53
N ILE A 142 17.40 -7.66 7.23
CA ILE A 142 16.95 -6.50 6.46
C ILE A 142 15.46 -6.56 6.12
N ALA A 143 14.78 -7.67 6.41
CA ALA A 143 13.39 -7.92 6.02
C ALA A 143 12.45 -6.85 6.59
N GLY A 144 12.58 -6.51 7.88
CA GLY A 144 11.73 -5.50 8.52
C GLY A 144 11.81 -4.14 7.83
N LYS A 145 13.03 -3.69 7.55
CA LYS A 145 13.29 -2.44 6.82
C LYS A 145 12.69 -2.46 5.41
N ILE A 146 12.90 -3.55 4.66
CA ILE A 146 12.41 -3.67 3.29
C ILE A 146 10.88 -3.75 3.24
N LEU A 147 10.24 -4.46 4.18
CA LEU A 147 8.78 -4.52 4.30
C LEU A 147 8.18 -3.14 4.58
N ILE A 148 8.75 -2.37 5.52
CA ILE A 148 8.30 -1.01 5.82
C ILE A 148 8.43 -0.11 4.59
N ILE A 149 9.56 -0.17 3.88
CA ILE A 149 9.78 0.60 2.66
C ILE A 149 8.74 0.22 1.60
N ALA A 150 8.56 -1.06 1.32
CA ALA A 150 7.67 -1.54 0.28
C ALA A 150 6.19 -1.24 0.57
N LEU A 151 5.72 -1.49 1.79
CA LEU A 151 4.34 -1.20 2.20
C LEU A 151 4.08 0.31 2.29
N GLY A 152 5.07 1.08 2.74
CA GLY A 152 4.92 2.50 3.04
C GLY A 152 5.18 3.45 1.87
N HIS A 153 5.88 3.04 0.81
CA HIS A 153 6.40 3.99 -0.19
C HIS A 153 5.32 4.83 -0.91
N GLN A 154 4.08 4.32 -1.01
CA GLN A 154 2.95 5.00 -1.66
C GLN A 154 1.79 5.33 -0.71
N ILE A 155 1.97 5.17 0.60
CA ILE A 155 0.92 5.49 1.58
C ILE A 155 0.49 6.96 1.54
N GLY A 156 1.36 7.84 1.02
CA GLY A 156 1.04 9.25 0.77
C GLY A 156 -0.11 9.48 -0.22
N MET A 157 -0.53 8.47 -0.97
CA MET A 157 -1.74 8.50 -1.82
C MET A 157 -3.03 8.67 -1.00
N ILE A 158 -3.02 8.25 0.27
CA ILE A 158 -4.18 8.37 1.19
C ILE A 158 -4.33 9.83 1.68
N SER A 159 -3.29 10.65 1.53
CA SER A 159 -3.28 12.02 2.06
C SER A 159 -3.64 13.05 1.01
N ASP A 160 -4.67 13.85 1.32
CA ASP A 160 -5.09 15.01 0.54
C ASP A 160 -4.18 16.23 0.71
N ALA A 161 -3.15 16.16 1.55
CA ALA A 161 -2.27 17.30 1.83
C ALA A 161 -1.55 17.76 0.56
N ASP A 162 -1.67 19.03 0.18
CA ASP A 162 -0.90 19.59 -0.94
C ASP A 162 0.48 20.01 -0.46
N ILE A 163 1.49 19.19 -0.76
CA ILE A 163 2.87 19.40 -0.34
C ILE A 163 3.83 19.24 -1.51
N PHE A 164 4.90 20.02 -1.46
CA PHE A 164 5.99 19.91 -2.42
C PHE A 164 6.68 18.54 -2.31
N GLY A 165 7.03 17.96 -3.46
CA GLY A 165 7.69 16.65 -3.52
C GLY A 165 6.75 15.45 -3.64
N GLY A 166 5.45 15.68 -3.83
CA GLY A 166 4.47 14.68 -4.28
C GLY A 166 4.30 13.48 -3.34
N VAL A 167 3.84 12.36 -3.91
CA VAL A 167 3.47 11.15 -3.15
C VAL A 167 4.59 10.65 -2.26
N SER A 168 5.85 10.61 -2.72
CA SER A 168 6.99 10.17 -1.90
C SER A 168 7.16 11.02 -0.63
N SER A 169 6.97 12.33 -0.73
CA SER A 169 7.10 13.23 0.43
C SER A 169 5.93 13.05 1.38
N LYS A 170 4.72 12.86 0.85
CA LYS A 170 3.52 12.57 1.65
C LYS A 170 3.68 11.25 2.41
N SER A 171 4.18 10.22 1.72
CA SER A 171 4.45 8.92 2.32
C SER A 171 5.41 9.02 3.49
N VAL A 172 6.48 9.81 3.36
CA VAL A 172 7.41 10.05 4.47
C VAL A 172 6.73 10.73 5.65
N LEU A 173 5.86 11.72 5.44
CA LEU A 173 5.14 12.38 6.53
C LEU A 173 4.20 11.42 7.28
N VAL A 174 3.49 10.56 6.55
CA VAL A 174 2.60 9.55 7.14
C VAL A 174 3.41 8.48 7.89
N LEU A 175 4.57 8.10 7.35
CA LEU A 175 5.44 7.08 7.93
C LEU A 175 6.19 7.57 9.17
N ASP A 176 6.52 8.86 9.26
CA ASP A 176 7.42 9.40 10.28
C ASP A 176 7.10 8.95 11.72
N PRO A 177 5.85 9.08 12.23
CA PRO A 177 5.51 8.61 13.57
C PRO A 177 5.53 7.08 13.70
N VAL A 178 5.37 6.35 12.60
CA VAL A 178 5.37 4.87 12.58
C VAL A 178 6.78 4.29 12.70
N ILE A 179 7.80 5.02 12.22
CA ILE A 179 9.19 4.55 12.13
C ILE A 179 10.15 5.31 13.06
N GLN A 180 9.64 6.24 13.89
CA GLN A 180 10.45 7.15 14.70
C GLN A 180 11.48 6.44 15.60
N ASP A 181 11.11 5.29 16.17
CA ASP A 181 11.92 4.54 17.13
C ASP A 181 12.87 3.52 16.45
N LEU A 182 12.88 3.45 15.11
CA LEU A 182 13.70 2.52 14.36
C LEU A 182 15.10 3.11 14.09
N SER A 183 16.14 2.34 14.43
CA SER A 183 17.54 2.73 14.21
C SER A 183 17.89 3.01 12.74
N TYR A 184 17.10 2.48 11.81
CA TYR A 184 17.27 2.63 10.36
C TYR A 184 16.22 3.56 9.71
N ARG A 185 15.54 4.41 10.49
CA ARG A 185 14.58 5.42 10.00
C ARG A 185 15.10 6.22 8.81
N GLU A 186 16.31 6.78 8.91
CA GLU A 186 16.89 7.59 7.83
C GLU A 186 17.13 6.77 6.54
N SER A 187 17.45 5.48 6.68
CA SER A 187 17.59 4.58 5.53
C SER A 187 16.25 4.37 4.82
N ILE A 188 15.15 4.18 5.58
CA ILE A 188 13.78 4.07 5.04
C ILE A 188 13.40 5.35 4.29
N VAL A 189 13.56 6.50 4.94
CA VAL A 189 13.19 7.81 4.38
C VAL A 189 13.96 8.09 3.09
N ASN A 190 15.27 7.85 3.08
CA ASN A 190 16.10 8.06 1.90
C ASN A 190 15.73 7.13 0.75
N ALA A 191 15.39 5.86 1.03
CA ALA A 191 14.95 4.93 0.01
C ALA A 191 13.65 5.41 -0.67
N ILE A 192 12.64 5.80 0.11
CA ILE A 192 11.34 6.28 -0.39
C ILE A 192 11.46 7.60 -1.17
N ARG A 193 12.37 8.47 -0.77
CA ARG A 193 12.62 9.73 -1.49
C ARG A 193 13.35 9.53 -2.82
N THR A 194 14.20 8.51 -2.93
CA THR A 194 15.16 8.40 -4.05
C THR A 194 14.92 7.23 -5.01
N PHE A 195 14.01 6.30 -4.72
CA PHE A 195 13.79 5.12 -5.58
C PHE A 195 13.33 5.45 -7.01
N ARG A 196 12.74 6.63 -7.25
CA ARG A 196 12.38 7.11 -8.59
C ARG A 196 13.46 7.96 -9.26
N SER A 197 14.53 8.30 -8.56
CA SER A 197 15.61 9.14 -9.08
C SER A 197 16.50 8.36 -10.06
N ASN A 198 17.10 9.07 -11.01
CA ASN A 198 18.07 8.49 -11.95
C ASN A 198 19.38 8.04 -11.27
N HIS A 199 19.72 8.64 -10.13
CA HIS A 199 20.86 8.27 -9.30
C HIS A 199 20.38 7.60 -8.01
N LEU A 200 20.22 6.27 -8.06
CA LEU A 200 19.80 5.47 -6.91
C LEU A 200 20.91 5.42 -5.87
N LYS A 201 20.68 6.05 -4.71
CA LYS A 201 21.71 6.23 -3.67
C LYS A 201 21.91 5.01 -2.77
N THR A 202 20.88 4.19 -2.56
CA THR A 202 20.93 3.09 -1.59
C THR A 202 20.50 1.75 -2.20
N ALA A 203 20.90 0.65 -1.59
CA ALA A 203 20.50 -0.70 -2.00
C ALA A 203 18.97 -0.88 -1.89
N GLU A 204 18.38 -0.33 -0.84
CA GLU A 204 16.94 -0.38 -0.59
C GLU A 204 16.15 0.38 -1.66
N ALA A 205 16.64 1.53 -2.12
CA ALA A 205 16.03 2.27 -3.22
C ALA A 205 16.04 1.46 -4.53
N LYS A 206 17.12 0.69 -4.78
CA LYS A 206 17.23 -0.19 -5.96
C LYS A 206 16.24 -1.35 -5.87
N ILE A 207 16.15 -2.00 -4.71
CA ILE A 207 15.19 -3.08 -4.45
C ILE A 207 13.77 -2.55 -4.64
N LEU A 208 13.42 -1.42 -4.02
CA LEU A 208 12.11 -0.82 -4.15
C LEU A 208 11.77 -0.50 -5.61
N ARG A 209 12.67 0.14 -6.37
CA ARG A 209 12.44 0.45 -7.78
C ARG A 209 12.18 -0.80 -8.62
N ALA A 210 13.00 -1.84 -8.43
CA ALA A 210 12.87 -3.09 -9.17
C ALA A 210 11.55 -3.80 -8.83
N ALA A 211 11.21 -3.91 -7.54
CA ALA A 211 9.96 -4.51 -7.09
C ALA A 211 8.73 -3.72 -7.58
N SER A 212 8.75 -2.39 -7.47
CA SER A 212 7.69 -1.52 -8.00
C SER A 212 7.51 -1.68 -9.50
N SER A 213 8.60 -1.76 -10.27
CA SER A 213 8.53 -1.95 -11.72
C SER A 213 8.01 -3.34 -12.09
N ALA A 214 8.41 -4.38 -11.36
CA ALA A 214 7.92 -5.73 -11.56
C ALA A 214 6.42 -5.85 -11.23
N ALA A 215 5.97 -5.23 -10.13
CA ALA A 215 4.55 -5.17 -9.78
C ALA A 215 3.74 -4.51 -10.90
N ARG A 216 4.14 -3.31 -11.36
CA ARG A 216 3.44 -2.62 -12.47
C ARG A 216 3.40 -3.45 -13.76
N LYS A 217 4.45 -4.20 -14.06
CA LYS A 217 4.46 -5.14 -15.19
C LYS A 217 3.46 -6.27 -15.00
N ASN A 218 3.41 -6.89 -13.82
CA ASN A 218 2.46 -7.96 -13.50
C ASN A 218 1.00 -7.47 -13.62
N GLU A 219 0.73 -6.27 -13.11
CA GLU A 219 -0.58 -5.61 -13.22
C GLU A 219 -0.99 -5.40 -14.68
N TYR A 220 -0.09 -4.82 -15.48
CA TYR A 220 -0.34 -4.58 -16.90
C TYR A 220 -0.67 -5.88 -17.65
N GLU A 221 0.11 -6.94 -17.43
CA GLU A 221 -0.14 -8.24 -18.05
C GLU A 221 -1.45 -8.88 -17.56
N ARG A 222 -1.77 -8.77 -16.26
CA ARG A 222 -3.03 -9.24 -15.69
C ARG A 222 -4.22 -8.57 -16.36
N THR A 223 -4.22 -7.25 -16.47
CA THR A 223 -5.31 -6.49 -17.11
C THR A 223 -5.41 -6.78 -18.60
N LYS A 224 -4.27 -6.95 -19.29
CA LYS A 224 -4.25 -7.35 -20.71
C LYS A 224 -4.88 -8.72 -20.93
N VAL A 225 -4.59 -9.71 -20.08
CA VAL A 225 -5.22 -11.04 -20.15
C VAL A 225 -6.72 -10.93 -19.94
N PHE A 226 -7.17 -10.22 -18.90
CA PHE A 226 -8.61 -10.00 -18.69
C PHE A 226 -9.28 -9.34 -19.90
N SER A 227 -8.68 -8.26 -20.45
CA SER A 227 -9.22 -7.56 -21.62
C SER A 227 -9.33 -8.45 -22.87
N LYS A 228 -8.46 -9.46 -23.02
CA LYS A 228 -8.52 -10.44 -24.12
C LYS A 228 -9.62 -11.48 -23.88
N VAL A 229 -9.80 -11.94 -22.66
CA VAL A 229 -10.87 -12.89 -22.28
C VAL A 229 -12.25 -12.27 -22.51
N TRP A 230 -12.45 -11.00 -22.17
CA TRP A 230 -13.71 -10.28 -22.43
C TRP A 230 -13.98 -10.00 -23.92
N ARG A 231 -12.95 -10.00 -24.78
CA ARG A 231 -13.10 -9.86 -26.24
C ARG A 231 -13.31 -11.17 -26.97
N GLN A 232 -13.08 -12.30 -26.31
CA GLN A 232 -13.50 -13.60 -26.84
C GLN A 232 -15.01 -13.69 -26.62
N SER A 233 -15.76 -14.00 -27.68
CA SER A 233 -17.20 -14.24 -27.61
C SER A 233 -17.52 -15.13 -26.41
N PRO A 234 -18.66 -14.92 -25.71
CA PRO A 234 -19.02 -15.70 -24.54
C PRO A 234 -18.85 -17.17 -24.90
N VAL A 235 -18.03 -17.85 -24.10
CA VAL A 235 -17.79 -19.29 -24.23
C VAL A 235 -19.15 -19.93 -24.41
N ASP A 236 -19.39 -20.52 -25.57
CA ASP A 236 -20.69 -21.09 -25.92
C ASP A 236 -20.85 -22.35 -25.08
N ILE A 237 -21.43 -22.18 -23.88
CA ILE A 237 -21.68 -23.25 -22.91
C ILE A 237 -22.49 -24.37 -23.57
N GLY A 238 -23.31 -24.06 -24.59
CA GLY A 238 -24.02 -25.03 -25.41
C GLY A 238 -23.09 -25.95 -26.21
N LYS A 239 -22.05 -25.41 -26.84
CA LYS A 239 -21.04 -26.21 -27.55
C LYS A 239 -20.18 -27.07 -26.62
N ILE A 240 -19.88 -26.57 -25.43
CA ILE A 240 -19.15 -27.35 -24.42
C ILE A 240 -20.01 -28.51 -23.90
N LYS A 241 -21.31 -28.27 -23.63
CA LYS A 241 -22.23 -29.34 -23.25
C LYS A 241 -22.40 -30.40 -24.35
N ALA A 242 -22.56 -29.97 -25.61
CA ALA A 242 -22.67 -30.88 -26.75
C ALA A 242 -21.40 -31.71 -27.01
N ALA A 243 -20.23 -31.23 -26.60
CA ALA A 243 -18.97 -31.97 -26.70
C ALA A 243 -18.72 -32.93 -25.51
N ILE A 244 -19.45 -32.77 -24.40
CA ILE A 244 -19.32 -33.59 -23.19
C ILE A 244 -20.39 -34.68 -23.13
N GLU A 245 -21.51 -34.55 -23.86
CA GLU A 245 -22.47 -35.64 -24.01
C GLU A 245 -21.88 -36.75 -24.90
N PRO A 246 -21.60 -37.95 -24.36
CA PRO A 246 -21.14 -39.07 -25.17
C PRO A 246 -22.27 -39.52 -26.11
N GLU A 247 -21.91 -39.97 -27.32
CA GLU A 247 -22.78 -40.63 -28.30
C GLU A 247 -23.46 -41.89 -27.70
N ALA A 248 -24.44 -41.73 -26.82
CA ALA A 248 -25.16 -42.83 -26.18
C ALA A 248 -26.47 -43.19 -26.90
N ASN A 249 -26.58 -42.89 -28.19
CA ASN A 249 -27.75 -43.26 -29.03
C ASN A 249 -27.35 -43.56 -30.48
N ARG A 250 -26.31 -44.37 -30.68
CA ARG A 250 -26.06 -45.05 -31.96
C ARG A 250 -26.01 -46.56 -31.75
N GLU A 251 -27.16 -47.15 -31.43
CA GLU A 251 -27.47 -48.56 -31.66
C GLU A 251 -28.96 -48.75 -31.30
N GLU A 252 -29.83 -48.53 -32.30
CA GLU A 252 -31.15 -49.19 -32.46
C GLU A 252 -31.88 -48.54 -33.65
N ALA A 253 -31.58 -49.03 -34.86
CA ALA A 253 -32.46 -49.04 -36.03
C ALA A 253 -31.91 -50.03 -37.07
#